data_AF-C4JXD9-F1
#
_entry.id   AF-C4JXD9-F1
#
_cell.length_a   1.000
_cell.length_b   1.000
_cell.length_c   1.000
_cell.angle_alpha   90.00
_cell.angle_beta   90.00
_cell.angle_gamma   90.00
#
_symmetry.space_group_name_H-M   'P 1'
#
loop_
_entity.id
_entity.type
_entity.pdbx_description
1 polymer ?
#
loop_
_entity_poly.entity_id
_entity_poly.type
_entity_poly.pdbx_seq_one_letter_code
_entity_poly.pdbx_strand_id
1 'polypeptide(L)'
;MAELPSRLRISQFLILKPHQLSGHGTQLYQTIHRAAREDPTVYELTVEDPNEAFDALRDTNDYHLLEPIFGQHNITINPDPIPAKQGRPRHPRSVPTSLLIPTDTLRKLRIEYKIAPTQFAHLVEMYLLSLIPMSHRGSHNVNLARLRIQKSRASNEHDRRYYWWRMLVKQRLYKRHRDMLIQVEPAERVEKLEETLHNVEEGYENLLKAFEMKVPRDDTEGATPIVDQQQIQVEDRETRVGDSLVKERTKRKLVVMEDEDGDDDPSAAANSAEGGGEGDANAPFKKTKV
;
A
#
# COMPACT_ATOMS: atom_id res chain seq x y z
N MET A 1 26.97 6.52 -25.11
CA MET A 1 27.13 5.26 -24.35
C MET A 1 25.75 4.67 -24.19
N ALA A 2 25.57 3.36 -24.34
CA ALA A 2 24.26 2.75 -24.12
C ALA A 2 23.94 2.81 -22.63
N GLU A 3 23.04 3.71 -22.25
CA GLU A 3 22.56 3.85 -20.88
C GLU A 3 21.56 2.72 -20.60
N LEU A 4 22.02 1.69 -19.89
CA LEU A 4 21.17 0.58 -19.48
C LEU A 4 20.28 1.01 -18.31
N PRO A 5 19.01 0.57 -18.27
CA PRO A 5 18.14 0.86 -17.15
C PRO A 5 18.68 0.25 -15.85
N SER A 6 18.59 0.98 -14.75
CA SER A 6 19.10 0.59 -13.44
C SER A 6 18.09 0.86 -12.31
N ARG A 7 18.17 0.05 -11.25
CA ARG A 7 17.42 0.24 -10.01
C ARG A 7 18.33 0.86 -8.98
N LEU A 8 17.95 2.01 -8.43
CA LEU A 8 18.70 2.64 -7.35
C LEU A 8 18.21 2.05 -6.02
N ARG A 9 19.13 1.51 -5.22
CA ARG A 9 18.83 0.96 -3.89
C ARG A 9 19.55 1.74 -2.81
N ILE A 10 18.81 2.43 -1.95
CA ILE A 10 19.36 3.05 -0.74
C ILE A 10 19.73 1.91 0.22
N SER A 11 21.02 1.73 0.45
CA SER A 11 21.52 0.69 1.36
C SER A 11 21.68 1.22 2.78
N GLN A 12 22.48 2.28 2.96
CA GLN A 12 22.73 2.88 4.28
C GLN A 12 22.28 4.35 4.29
N PHE A 13 21.46 4.69 5.27
CA PHE A 13 20.97 6.05 5.48
C PHE A 13 21.22 6.47 6.92
N LEU A 14 22.09 7.46 7.13
CA LEU A 14 22.51 7.89 8.46
C LEU A 14 22.51 9.41 8.59
N ILE A 15 21.85 9.88 9.63
CA ILE A 15 22.00 11.25 10.14
C ILE A 15 22.72 11.14 11.48
N LEU A 16 23.84 11.85 11.63
CA LEU A 16 24.61 11.85 12.88
C LEU A 16 23.75 12.35 14.04
N LYS A 17 23.88 11.73 15.22
CA LYS A 17 23.04 12.00 16.40
C LYS A 17 22.85 13.50 16.72
N PRO A 18 23.89 14.36 16.68
CA PRO A 18 23.72 15.80 16.96
C PRO A 18 22.85 16.55 15.95
N HIS A 19 22.60 15.95 14.78
CA HIS A 19 21.88 16.53 13.65
C HIS A 19 20.54 15.83 13.38
N GLN A 20 20.12 14.90 14.24
CA GLN A 20 18.81 14.26 14.14
C GLN A 20 17.69 15.22 14.56
N LEU A 21 16.46 14.93 14.15
CA LEU A 21 15.25 15.72 14.44
C LEU A 21 15.23 17.17 13.89
N SER A 22 16.28 17.61 13.19
CA SER A 22 16.35 18.93 12.54
C SER A 22 15.89 18.95 11.08
N GLY A 23 15.21 17.90 10.60
CA GLY A 23 14.70 17.80 9.22
C GLY A 23 15.73 17.39 8.15
N HIS A 24 17.00 17.16 8.50
CA HIS A 24 18.03 16.76 7.54
C HIS A 24 17.75 15.43 6.85
N GLY A 25 17.13 14.47 7.54
CA GLY A 25 16.73 13.20 6.92
C GLY A 25 15.73 13.42 5.79
N THR A 26 14.71 14.23 6.02
CA THR A 26 13.70 14.62 5.01
C THR A 26 14.38 15.29 3.81
N GLN A 27 15.25 16.27 4.05
CA GLN A 27 15.96 16.98 2.98
C GLN A 27 16.88 16.07 2.16
N LEU A 28 17.63 15.20 2.83
CA LEU A 28 18.52 14.24 2.18
C LEU A 28 17.73 13.25 1.32
N TYR A 29 16.65 12.68 1.87
CA TYR A 29 15.77 11.77 1.14
C TYR A 29 15.16 12.43 -0.10
N GLN A 30 14.59 13.63 0.05
CA GLN A 30 14.02 14.40 -1.08
C GLN A 30 15.05 14.71 -2.16
N THR A 31 16.29 14.99 -1.77
CA THR A 31 17.39 15.26 -2.71
C THR A 31 17.76 14.01 -3.49
N ILE A 32 17.89 12.86 -2.81
CA ILE A 32 18.15 11.56 -3.44
C ILE A 32 17.02 11.20 -4.40
N HIS A 33 15.76 11.33 -3.96
CA HIS A 33 14.61 11.01 -4.79
C HIS A 33 14.50 11.91 -6.02
N ARG A 34 14.77 13.21 -5.87
CA ARG A 34 14.84 14.15 -7.00
C ARG A 34 15.91 13.75 -8.00
N ALA A 35 17.14 13.48 -7.54
CA ALA A 35 18.24 13.05 -8.39
C ALA A 35 17.90 11.74 -9.13
N ALA A 36 17.32 10.76 -8.42
CA ALA A 36 16.86 9.52 -9.02
C ALA A 36 15.80 9.77 -10.09
N ARG A 37 14.87 10.72 -9.87
CA ARG A 37 13.81 11.05 -10.83
C ARG A 37 14.35 11.75 -12.09
N GLU A 38 15.34 12.62 -11.94
CA GLU A 38 15.98 13.35 -13.04
C GLU A 38 16.90 12.47 -13.90
N ASP A 39 17.46 11.40 -13.34
CA ASP A 39 18.34 10.46 -14.06
C ASP A 39 17.54 9.51 -14.97
N PRO A 40 17.58 9.62 -16.31
CA PRO A 40 16.80 8.76 -17.20
C PRO A 40 17.19 7.29 -17.15
N THR A 41 18.37 6.96 -16.62
CA THR A 41 18.84 5.58 -16.48
C THR A 41 18.20 4.86 -15.30
N VAL A 42 17.72 5.60 -14.29
CA VAL A 42 17.06 5.01 -13.13
C VAL A 42 15.59 4.77 -13.45
N TYR A 43 15.11 3.54 -13.28
CA TYR A 43 13.68 3.23 -13.45
C TYR A 43 12.91 3.14 -12.13
N GLU A 44 13.60 2.87 -11.01
CA GLU A 44 12.96 2.69 -9.70
C GLU A 44 13.94 3.00 -8.55
N LEU A 45 13.45 3.68 -7.51
CA LEU A 45 14.11 3.90 -6.24
C LEU A 45 13.55 2.94 -5.19
N THR A 46 14.45 2.19 -4.55
CA THR A 46 14.13 1.21 -3.51
C THR A 46 15.06 1.36 -2.31
N VAL A 47 14.73 0.69 -1.21
CA VAL A 47 15.47 0.76 0.04
C VAL A 47 15.69 -0.66 0.54
N GLU A 48 16.91 -0.92 1.01
CA GLU A 48 17.32 -2.19 1.60
C GLU A 48 17.01 -2.18 3.10
N ASP A 49 16.27 -3.18 3.59
CA ASP A 49 15.92 -3.39 5.00
C ASP A 49 15.62 -2.10 5.79
N PRO A 50 14.64 -1.27 5.36
CA PRO A 50 14.32 -0.04 6.06
C PRO A 50 13.87 -0.34 7.49
N ASN A 51 14.31 0.50 8.43
CA ASN A 51 13.76 0.49 9.78
C ASN A 51 12.47 1.33 9.84
N GLU A 52 11.70 1.16 10.91
CA GLU A 52 10.41 1.84 11.11
C GLU A 52 10.52 3.37 11.04
N ALA A 53 11.61 3.94 11.57
CA ALA A 53 11.83 5.38 11.52
C ALA A 53 12.07 5.88 10.08
N PHE A 54 12.77 5.09 9.27
CA PHE A 54 13.00 5.39 7.86
C PHE A 54 11.72 5.20 7.04
N ASP A 55 10.93 4.15 7.29
CA ASP A 55 9.64 3.96 6.63
C ASP A 55 8.70 5.14 6.91
N ALA A 56 8.60 5.59 8.18
CA ALA A 56 7.82 6.77 8.52
C ALA A 56 8.32 8.03 7.81
N LEU A 57 9.64 8.21 7.70
CA LEU A 57 10.25 9.32 6.96
C LEU A 57 9.91 9.25 5.47
N ARG A 58 10.06 8.08 4.86
CA ARG A 58 9.78 7.86 3.43
C ARG A 58 8.30 8.10 3.13
N ASP A 59 7.41 7.43 3.85
CA ASP A 59 5.97 7.50 3.63
C ASP A 59 5.45 8.92 3.84
N THR A 60 5.99 9.66 4.82
CA THR A 60 5.70 11.10 4.98
C THR A 60 6.11 11.88 3.74
N ASN A 61 7.35 11.74 3.28
CA ASN A 61 7.85 12.52 2.14
C ASN A 61 7.11 12.19 0.84
N ASP A 62 6.93 10.91 0.55
CA ASP A 62 6.29 10.45 -0.67
C ASP A 62 4.80 10.82 -0.69
N TYR A 63 4.11 10.77 0.45
CA TYR A 63 2.71 11.19 0.52
C TYR A 63 2.55 12.68 0.22
N HIS A 64 3.34 13.55 0.85
CA HIS A 64 3.27 15.01 0.59
C HIS A 64 3.65 15.36 -0.86
N LEU A 65 4.52 14.57 -1.48
CA LEU A 65 4.87 14.73 -2.89
C LEU A 65 3.73 14.33 -3.83
N LEU A 66 3.05 13.21 -3.56
CA LEU A 66 2.05 12.63 -4.46
C LEU A 66 0.63 13.12 -4.22
N GLU A 67 0.25 13.51 -3.01
CA GLU A 67 -1.10 13.99 -2.68
C GLU A 67 -1.62 15.08 -3.65
N PRO A 68 -0.88 16.17 -3.94
CA PRO A 68 -1.35 17.18 -4.88
C PRO A 68 -1.51 16.62 -6.30
N ILE A 69 -0.65 15.67 -6.70
CA ILE A 69 -0.66 15.05 -8.02
C ILE A 69 -1.86 14.11 -8.17
N PHE A 70 -2.16 13.34 -7.13
CA PHE A 70 -3.36 12.51 -7.08
C PHE A 70 -4.63 13.36 -7.16
N GLY A 71 -4.65 14.52 -6.50
CA GLY A 71 -5.72 15.52 -6.62
C GLY A 71 -5.87 16.04 -8.05
N GLN A 72 -4.78 16.41 -8.72
CA GLN A 72 -4.79 16.87 -10.11
C GLN A 72 -5.34 15.83 -11.08
N HIS A 73 -5.02 14.55 -10.86
CA HIS A 73 -5.53 13.43 -11.67
C HIS A 73 -6.92 12.94 -11.23
N ASN A 74 -7.56 13.60 -10.25
CA ASN A 74 -8.87 13.25 -9.69
C ASN A 74 -8.97 11.76 -9.32
N ILE A 75 -7.92 11.24 -8.69
CA ILE A 75 -7.84 9.82 -8.29
C ILE A 75 -8.84 9.60 -7.16
N THR A 76 -9.86 8.78 -7.40
CA THR A 76 -10.88 8.48 -6.40
C THR A 76 -11.45 7.09 -6.62
N ILE A 77 -12.14 6.56 -5.61
CA ILE A 77 -12.83 5.29 -5.70
C ILE A 77 -14.20 5.53 -6.32
N ASN A 78 -14.49 4.84 -7.43
CA ASN A 78 -15.84 4.77 -7.99
C ASN A 78 -16.75 3.97 -7.03
N PRO A 79 -17.78 4.58 -6.42
CA PRO A 79 -18.69 3.87 -5.50
C PRO A 79 -19.53 2.81 -6.20
N ASP A 80 -19.84 3.01 -7.49
CA ASP A 80 -20.77 2.20 -8.28
C ASP A 80 -20.08 1.68 -9.56
N PRO A 81 -19.09 0.78 -9.44
CA PRO A 81 -18.33 0.27 -10.59
C PRO A 81 -19.15 -0.63 -11.51
N ILE A 82 -20.25 -1.21 -11.01
CA ILE A 82 -21.08 -2.15 -11.75
C ILE A 82 -22.38 -1.42 -12.10
N PRO A 83 -22.65 -1.16 -13.40
CA PRO A 83 -23.90 -0.54 -13.80
C PRO A 83 -25.07 -1.43 -13.39
N ALA A 84 -26.13 -0.82 -12.88
CA ALA A 84 -27.36 -1.51 -12.51
C ALA A 84 -28.02 -2.12 -13.76
N LYS A 85 -27.56 -3.30 -14.19
CA LYS A 85 -28.30 -4.09 -15.18
C LYS A 85 -29.66 -4.44 -14.57
N GLN A 86 -30.72 -4.34 -15.37
CA GLN A 86 -32.10 -4.72 -15.02
C GLN A 86 -32.13 -6.18 -14.56
N GLY A 87 -31.96 -6.41 -13.26
CA GLY A 87 -31.78 -7.73 -12.66
C GLY A 87 -31.15 -7.64 -11.28
N ARG A 88 -31.18 -8.74 -10.51
CA ARG A 88 -30.55 -8.77 -9.18
C ARG A 88 -29.04 -8.49 -9.33
N PRO A 89 -28.47 -7.52 -8.58
CA PRO A 89 -27.05 -7.26 -8.64
C PRO A 89 -26.31 -8.52 -8.19
N ARG A 90 -25.59 -9.16 -9.12
CA ARG A 90 -24.69 -10.26 -8.81
C ARG A 90 -23.42 -9.67 -8.22
N HIS A 91 -23.04 -10.13 -7.03
CA HIS A 91 -21.74 -9.78 -6.49
C HIS A 91 -20.65 -10.31 -7.41
N PRO A 92 -19.65 -9.48 -7.76
CA PRO A 92 -18.58 -9.93 -8.63
C PRO A 92 -17.73 -10.96 -7.89
N ARG A 93 -17.30 -12.02 -8.60
CA ARG A 93 -16.42 -13.06 -8.03
C ARG A 93 -15.00 -12.55 -7.75
N SER A 94 -14.63 -11.45 -8.39
CA SER A 94 -13.34 -10.78 -8.23
C SER A 94 -13.55 -9.27 -8.09
N VAL A 95 -12.63 -8.59 -7.42
CA VAL A 95 -12.69 -7.13 -7.27
C VAL A 95 -12.46 -6.48 -8.64
N PRO A 96 -13.39 -5.63 -9.15
CA PRO A 96 -13.24 -5.00 -10.46
C PRO A 96 -12.28 -3.80 -10.40
N THR A 97 -10.99 -4.06 -10.20
CA THR A 97 -9.98 -3.03 -9.91
C THR A 97 -9.95 -1.90 -10.96
N SER A 98 -9.97 -2.22 -12.25
CA SER A 98 -9.93 -1.21 -13.34
C SER A 98 -11.19 -0.34 -13.45
N LEU A 99 -12.32 -0.77 -12.86
CA LEU A 99 -13.54 0.03 -12.80
C LEU A 99 -13.63 0.87 -11.52
N LEU A 100 -12.88 0.47 -10.48
CA LEU A 100 -12.85 1.14 -9.18
C LEU A 100 -11.89 2.31 -9.15
N ILE A 101 -10.70 2.14 -9.73
CA ILE A 101 -9.61 3.12 -9.69
C ILE A 101 -8.93 3.23 -11.05
N PRO A 102 -8.36 4.39 -11.42
CA PRO A 102 -7.70 4.58 -12.72
C PRO A 102 -6.33 3.88 -12.77
N THR A 103 -6.33 2.57 -13.05
CA THR A 103 -5.13 1.72 -12.98
C THR A 103 -4.00 2.16 -13.91
N ASP A 104 -4.32 2.65 -15.11
CA ASP A 104 -3.30 3.07 -16.08
C ASP A 104 -2.65 4.40 -15.70
N THR A 105 -3.42 5.33 -15.15
CA THR A 105 -2.89 6.59 -14.60
C THR A 105 -1.98 6.30 -13.41
N LEU A 106 -2.42 5.43 -12.50
CA LEU A 106 -1.61 5.00 -11.35
C LEU A 106 -0.30 4.33 -11.79
N ARG A 107 -0.34 3.47 -12.81
CA ARG A 107 0.87 2.85 -13.37
C ARG A 107 1.83 3.90 -13.93
N LYS A 108 1.32 4.90 -14.66
CA LYS A 108 2.14 6.00 -15.22
C LYS A 108 2.79 6.83 -14.13
N LEU A 109 2.01 7.27 -13.14
CA LEU A 109 2.51 8.05 -12.00
C LEU A 109 3.59 7.30 -11.22
N ARG A 110 3.39 5.99 -10.98
CA ARG A 110 4.41 5.17 -10.31
C ARG A 110 5.75 5.19 -11.04
N ILE A 111 5.73 5.02 -12.37
CA ILE A 111 6.93 5.00 -13.21
C ILE A 111 7.55 6.39 -13.27
N GLU A 112 6.74 7.43 -13.44
CA GLU A 112 7.18 8.84 -13.50
C GLU A 112 7.89 9.28 -12.21
N TYR A 113 7.36 8.89 -11.06
CA TYR A 113 7.95 9.21 -9.76
C TYR A 113 8.94 8.15 -9.26
N LYS A 114 9.15 7.07 -10.02
CA LYS A 114 10.13 5.99 -9.76
C LYS A 114 9.98 5.34 -8.39
N ILE A 115 8.74 5.14 -7.95
CA ILE A 115 8.44 4.55 -6.63
C ILE A 115 8.21 3.05 -6.78
N ALA A 116 8.76 2.27 -5.85
CA ALA A 116 8.57 0.83 -5.77
C ALA A 116 7.07 0.45 -5.74
N PRO A 117 6.64 -0.66 -6.37
CA PRO A 117 5.22 -0.96 -6.57
C PRO A 117 4.46 -1.14 -5.26
N THR A 118 5.09 -1.81 -4.29
CA THR A 118 4.60 -1.97 -2.93
C THR A 118 4.35 -0.63 -2.25
N GLN A 119 5.34 0.26 -2.30
CA GLN A 119 5.28 1.53 -1.59
C GLN A 119 4.26 2.46 -2.23
N PHE A 120 4.23 2.49 -3.57
CA PHE A 120 3.22 3.23 -4.31
C PHE A 120 1.80 2.74 -3.99
N ALA A 121 1.59 1.43 -3.86
CA ALA A 121 0.28 0.89 -3.47
C ALA A 121 -0.15 1.36 -2.06
N HIS A 122 0.77 1.40 -1.09
CA HIS A 122 0.49 1.93 0.25
C HIS A 122 0.08 3.41 0.20
N LEU A 123 0.80 4.22 -0.57
CA LEU A 123 0.52 5.66 -0.72
C LEU A 123 -0.86 5.90 -1.36
N VAL A 124 -1.20 5.13 -2.39
CA VAL A 124 -2.52 5.18 -3.03
C VAL A 124 -3.61 4.75 -2.05
N GLU A 125 -3.41 3.66 -1.31
CA GLU A 125 -4.38 3.20 -0.31
C GLU A 125 -4.59 4.24 0.80
N MET A 126 -3.52 4.86 1.29
CA MET A 126 -3.56 5.92 2.29
C MET A 126 -4.29 7.17 1.76
N TYR A 127 -3.99 7.60 0.54
CA TYR A 127 -4.68 8.72 -0.11
C TYR A 127 -6.17 8.43 -0.35
N LEU A 128 -6.51 7.25 -0.85
CA LEU A 128 -7.91 6.88 -1.06
C LEU A 128 -8.68 6.78 0.26
N LEU A 129 -8.03 6.38 1.35
CA LEU A 129 -8.61 6.41 2.69
C LEU A 129 -8.83 7.85 3.17
N SER A 130 -7.88 8.76 2.90
CA SER A 130 -7.97 10.17 3.31
C SER A 130 -9.19 10.89 2.71
N LEU A 131 -9.58 10.53 1.48
CA LEU A 131 -10.79 11.03 0.81
C LEU A 131 -12.12 10.57 1.45
N ILE A 132 -12.10 9.53 2.29
CA ILE A 132 -13.29 9.03 2.97
C ILE A 132 -13.42 9.77 4.31
N PRO A 133 -14.58 10.38 4.62
CA PRO A 133 -14.78 11.08 5.89
C PRO A 133 -14.54 10.17 7.10
N MET A 134 -14.01 10.73 8.20
CA MET A 134 -13.75 10.01 9.45
C MET A 134 -14.99 9.27 9.97
N SER A 135 -16.18 9.85 9.82
CA SER A 135 -17.46 9.24 10.22
C SER A 135 -17.81 7.96 9.45
N HIS A 136 -17.18 7.72 8.31
CA HIS A 136 -17.43 6.60 7.40
C HIS A 136 -16.22 5.66 7.25
N ARG A 137 -15.22 5.75 8.15
CA ARG A 137 -14.07 4.84 8.19
C ARG A 137 -13.69 4.46 9.63
N GLY A 138 -12.93 3.39 9.79
CA GLY A 138 -12.54 2.85 11.09
C GLY A 138 -13.60 1.97 11.74
N SER A 139 -13.14 1.03 12.56
CA SER A 139 -14.02 0.07 13.26
C SER A 139 -14.95 0.72 14.30
N HIS A 140 -14.59 1.92 14.80
CA HIS A 140 -15.39 2.63 15.80
C HIS A 140 -16.57 3.39 15.19
N ASN A 141 -16.43 3.91 13.97
CA ASN A 141 -17.43 4.78 13.36
C ASN A 141 -18.38 4.01 12.43
N VAL A 142 -17.90 2.91 11.84
CA VAL A 142 -18.65 2.13 10.86
C VAL A 142 -19.17 0.83 11.47
N ASN A 143 -20.47 0.56 11.30
CA ASN A 143 -21.01 -0.76 11.62
C ASN A 143 -20.56 -1.78 10.56
N LEU A 144 -19.42 -2.43 10.83
CA LEU A 144 -18.80 -3.41 9.92
C LEU A 144 -19.73 -4.60 9.62
N ALA A 145 -20.59 -5.02 10.56
CA ALA A 145 -21.54 -6.09 10.31
C ALA A 145 -22.56 -5.70 9.24
N ARG A 146 -23.13 -4.50 9.34
CA ARG A 146 -24.03 -3.94 8.33
C ARG A 146 -23.31 -3.75 6.99
N LEU A 147 -22.08 -3.24 7.01
CA LEU A 147 -21.29 -3.03 5.80
C LEU A 147 -20.97 -4.35 5.08
N ARG A 148 -20.66 -5.42 5.82
CA ARG A 148 -20.42 -6.76 5.26
C ARG A 148 -21.66 -7.38 4.64
N ILE A 149 -22.85 -7.03 5.12
CA ILE A 149 -24.13 -7.49 4.56
C ILE A 149 -24.50 -6.66 3.32
N GLN A 150 -24.45 -5.33 3.43
CA GLN A 150 -24.87 -4.42 2.36
C GLN A 150 -23.84 -4.35 1.22
N LYS A 151 -22.54 -4.43 1.53
CA LYS A 151 -21.44 -4.42 0.57
C LYS A 151 -21.55 -3.20 -0.36
N SER A 152 -21.44 -3.42 -1.67
CA SER A 152 -21.64 -2.41 -2.72
C SER A 152 -23.06 -1.83 -2.81
N ARG A 153 -24.00 -2.28 -1.98
CA ARG A 153 -25.40 -1.82 -1.95
C ARG A 153 -25.70 -0.93 -0.73
N ALA A 154 -24.68 -0.51 0.01
CA ALA A 154 -24.86 0.43 1.11
C ALA A 154 -25.53 1.72 0.59
N SER A 155 -26.43 2.28 1.39
CA SER A 155 -27.23 3.45 0.97
C SER A 155 -26.38 4.71 0.80
N ASN A 156 -25.36 4.87 1.65
CA ASN A 156 -24.46 6.02 1.59
C ASN A 156 -23.32 5.74 0.61
N GLU A 157 -22.96 6.75 -0.18
CA GLU A 157 -21.83 6.71 -1.09
C GLU A 157 -20.49 6.48 -0.36
N HIS A 158 -20.28 7.15 0.77
CA HIS A 158 -19.03 7.03 1.54
C HIS A 158 -18.85 5.62 2.11
N ASP A 159 -19.93 4.98 2.57
CA ASP A 159 -19.90 3.58 3.02
C ASP A 159 -19.52 2.64 1.86
N ARG A 160 -20.04 2.88 0.65
CA ARG A 160 -19.67 2.10 -0.54
C ARG A 160 -18.19 2.30 -0.91
N ARG A 161 -17.70 3.54 -0.89
CA ARG A 161 -16.27 3.84 -1.13
C ARG A 161 -15.38 3.15 -0.10
N TYR A 162 -15.75 3.18 1.18
CA TYR A 162 -15.03 2.49 2.24
C TYR A 162 -15.06 0.97 2.09
N TYR A 163 -16.21 0.38 1.72
CA TYR A 163 -16.28 -1.04 1.38
C TYR A 163 -15.29 -1.42 0.26
N TRP A 164 -15.28 -0.65 -0.84
CA TRP A 164 -14.38 -0.91 -1.96
C TRP A 164 -12.92 -0.70 -1.62
N TRP A 165 -12.59 0.32 -0.82
CA TRP A 165 -11.26 0.52 -0.27
C TRP A 165 -10.78 -0.72 0.48
N ARG A 166 -11.58 -1.24 1.42
CA ARG A 166 -11.27 -2.48 2.16
C ARG A 166 -11.05 -3.67 1.22
N MET A 167 -11.81 -3.77 0.13
CA MET A 167 -11.66 -4.84 -0.85
C MET A 167 -10.36 -4.73 -1.67
N LEU A 168 -9.94 -3.51 -2.04
CA LEU A 168 -8.69 -3.26 -2.75
C LEU A 168 -7.49 -3.64 -1.87
N VAL A 169 -7.47 -3.20 -0.60
CA VAL A 169 -6.40 -3.53 0.34
C VAL A 169 -6.33 -5.04 0.58
N LYS A 170 -7.48 -5.70 0.81
CA LYS A 170 -7.53 -7.17 0.96
C LYS A 170 -7.04 -7.90 -0.28
N GLN A 171 -7.35 -7.41 -1.48
CA GLN A 171 -6.87 -7.99 -2.73
C GLN A 171 -5.33 -7.93 -2.79
N ARG A 172 -4.72 -6.81 -2.38
CA ARG A 172 -3.27 -6.68 -2.29
C ARG A 172 -2.67 -7.61 -1.24
N LEU A 173 -3.22 -7.61 -0.01
CA LEU A 173 -2.74 -8.47 1.09
C LEU A 173 -2.83 -9.96 0.72
N TYR A 174 -3.93 -10.37 0.10
CA TYR A 174 -4.11 -11.75 -0.37
C TYR A 174 -3.09 -12.13 -1.44
N LYS A 175 -2.80 -11.24 -2.40
CA LYS A 175 -1.78 -11.48 -3.43
C LYS A 175 -0.38 -11.60 -2.83
N ARG A 176 -0.03 -10.71 -1.89
CA ARG A 176 1.27 -10.72 -1.20
C ARG A 176 1.49 -11.98 -0.38
N HIS A 177 0.47 -12.44 0.33
CA HIS A 177 0.58 -13.57 1.26
C HIS A 177 -0.10 -14.84 0.72
N ARG A 178 -0.18 -14.98 -0.61
CA ARG A 178 -0.96 -16.02 -1.26
C ARG A 178 -0.57 -17.41 -0.78
N ASP A 179 0.72 -17.71 -0.76
CA ASP A 179 1.23 -19.05 -0.46
C ASP A 179 0.96 -19.47 0.98
N MET A 180 1.18 -18.55 1.93
CA MET A 180 0.82 -18.76 3.34
C MET A 180 -0.70 -18.92 3.51
N LEU A 181 -1.51 -18.11 2.83
CA LEU A 181 -2.96 -18.13 2.99
C LEU A 181 -3.63 -19.37 2.37
N ILE A 182 -3.05 -19.95 1.31
CA ILE A 182 -3.57 -21.18 0.69
C ILE A 182 -3.49 -22.37 1.65
N GLN A 183 -2.47 -22.40 2.51
CA GLN A 183 -2.27 -23.46 3.52
C GLN A 183 -3.27 -23.38 4.70
N VAL A 184 -3.86 -22.20 4.93
CA VAL A 184 -4.82 -21.93 6.00
C VAL A 184 -6.24 -22.31 5.56
N GLU A 185 -7.06 -22.80 6.49
CA GLU A 185 -8.47 -23.12 6.27
C GLU A 185 -9.25 -21.88 5.74
N PRO A 186 -10.23 -22.04 4.83
CA PRO A 186 -10.94 -20.89 4.25
C PRO A 186 -11.57 -19.92 5.26
N ALA A 187 -12.09 -20.40 6.40
CA ALA A 187 -12.68 -19.55 7.43
C ALA A 187 -11.61 -18.71 8.14
N GLU A 188 -10.55 -19.37 8.63
CA GLU A 188 -9.42 -18.74 9.31
C GLU A 188 -8.67 -17.76 8.40
N ARG A 189 -8.60 -18.07 7.09
CA ARG A 189 -8.02 -17.17 6.08
C ARG A 189 -8.73 -15.82 6.04
N VAL A 190 -10.06 -15.81 6.09
CA VAL A 190 -10.84 -14.57 6.07
C VAL A 190 -10.61 -13.78 7.35
N GLU A 191 -10.53 -14.45 8.50
CA GLU A 191 -10.26 -13.83 9.79
C GLU A 191 -8.87 -13.15 9.82
N LYS A 192 -7.81 -13.88 9.45
CA LYS A 192 -6.44 -13.33 9.38
C LYS A 192 -6.32 -12.15 8.41
N LEU A 193 -7.03 -12.21 7.27
CA LEU A 193 -7.06 -11.10 6.32
C LEU A 193 -7.81 -9.87 6.87
N GLU A 194 -8.82 -10.05 7.70
CA GLU A 194 -9.53 -8.94 8.35
C GLU A 194 -8.69 -8.33 9.47
N GLU A 195 -7.98 -9.14 10.25
CA GLU A 195 -7.06 -8.67 11.28
C GLU A 195 -5.90 -7.86 10.67
N THR A 196 -5.26 -8.40 9.64
CA THR A 196 -4.18 -7.71 8.92
C THR A 196 -4.68 -6.42 8.26
N LEU A 197 -5.88 -6.42 7.66
CA LEU A 197 -6.49 -5.20 7.15
C LEU A 197 -6.69 -4.16 8.25
N HIS A 198 -7.19 -4.56 9.43
CA HIS A 198 -7.41 -3.65 10.54
C HIS A 198 -6.09 -3.00 11.00
N ASN A 199 -5.01 -3.77 11.11
CA ASN A 199 -3.69 -3.26 11.44
C ASN A 199 -3.17 -2.25 10.40
N VAL A 200 -3.39 -2.52 9.11
CA VAL A 200 -3.03 -1.62 8.01
C VAL A 200 -3.84 -0.32 8.06
N GLU A 201 -5.16 -0.44 8.29
CA GLU A 201 -6.06 0.70 8.44
C GLU A 201 -5.64 1.60 9.61
N GLU A 202 -5.36 1.03 10.78
CA GLU A 202 -4.90 1.77 11.95
C GLU A 202 -3.55 2.47 11.68
N GLY A 203 -2.61 1.79 11.01
CA GLY A 203 -1.34 2.36 10.60
C GLY A 203 -1.51 3.58 9.70
N TYR A 204 -2.37 3.48 8.68
CA TYR A 204 -2.66 4.61 7.80
C TYR A 204 -3.38 5.75 8.52
N GLU A 205 -4.34 5.46 9.40
CA GLU A 205 -5.00 6.51 10.18
C GLU A 205 -4.03 7.27 11.08
N ASN A 206 -3.07 6.58 11.70
CA ASN A 206 -2.04 7.21 12.53
C ASN A 206 -1.11 8.11 11.71
N LEU A 207 -0.69 7.67 10.53
CA LEU A 207 0.10 8.49 9.60
C LEU A 207 -0.67 9.71 9.12
N LEU A 208 -1.93 9.54 8.70
CA LEU A 208 -2.77 10.65 8.24
C LEU A 208 -3.00 11.69 9.35
N LYS A 209 -3.27 11.26 10.59
CA LYS A 209 -3.35 12.17 11.76
C LYS A 209 -2.03 12.92 11.97
N ALA A 210 -0.90 12.23 11.85
CA ALA A 210 0.41 12.86 11.98
C ALA A 210 0.70 13.89 10.86
N PHE A 211 0.13 13.71 9.67
CA PHE A 211 0.23 14.70 8.58
C PHE A 211 -0.65 15.92 8.85
N GLU A 212 -1.91 15.72 9.25
CA GLU A 212 -2.84 16.80 9.61
C GLU A 212 -2.30 17.67 10.77
N MET A 213 -1.61 17.07 11.74
CA MET A 213 -0.98 17.79 12.84
C MET A 213 0.26 18.60 12.42
N LYS A 214 0.90 18.25 11.29
CA LYS A 214 2.13 18.90 10.80
C LYS A 214 1.87 20.04 9.81
N VAL A 215 0.68 20.12 9.22
CA VAL A 215 0.28 21.28 8.41
C VAL A 215 0.00 22.44 9.36
N PRO A 216 0.81 23.53 9.35
CA PRO A 216 0.42 24.74 10.04
C PRO A 216 -0.87 25.23 9.39
N ARG A 217 -1.95 25.35 10.16
CA ARG A 217 -3.13 26.07 9.71
C ARG A 217 -2.69 27.51 9.46
N ASP A 218 -2.64 27.94 8.21
CA ASP A 218 -2.44 29.35 7.90
C ASP A 218 -3.61 30.16 8.48
N ASP A 219 -3.22 31.09 9.36
CA ASP A 219 -3.80 32.36 9.80
C ASP A 219 -5.10 32.41 10.62
N THR A 220 -4.93 32.53 11.95
CA THR A 220 -5.34 33.75 12.69
C THR A 220 -4.44 33.97 13.91
N GLU A 221 -3.69 35.08 13.87
CA GLU A 221 -3.08 35.87 14.95
C GLU A 221 -2.71 35.21 16.29
N GLY A 222 -1.39 35.10 16.52
CA GLY A 222 -0.76 35.39 17.81
C GLY A 222 -0.76 34.30 18.89
N ALA A 223 0.25 33.42 18.89
CA ALA A 223 0.85 32.88 20.12
C ALA A 223 2.21 32.24 19.86
N THR A 224 3.12 32.47 20.81
CA THR A 224 4.56 32.17 20.85
C THR A 224 4.98 30.71 20.55
N PRO A 225 6.22 30.49 20.06
CA PRO A 225 6.72 29.15 19.76
C PRO A 225 6.93 28.33 21.04
N ILE A 226 6.31 27.14 21.09
CA ILE A 226 6.62 26.12 22.09
C ILE A 226 7.92 25.44 21.67
N VAL A 227 8.97 25.68 22.45
CA VAL A 227 10.26 24.99 22.34
C VAL A 227 10.09 23.58 22.89
N ASP A 228 10.27 22.58 22.05
CA ASP A 228 10.23 21.16 22.45
C ASP A 228 11.55 20.81 23.17
N GLN A 229 11.55 20.93 24.50
CA GLN A 229 12.57 20.35 25.36
C GLN A 229 12.06 19.03 25.94
N GLN A 230 12.28 17.92 25.21
CA GLN A 230 12.36 16.62 25.84
C GLN A 230 13.83 16.19 25.92
N GLN A 231 14.46 16.58 27.03
CA GLN A 231 15.72 16.01 27.48
C GLN A 231 15.48 14.53 27.85
N ILE A 232 16.12 13.62 27.11
CA ILE A 232 16.43 12.29 27.62
C ILE A 232 17.75 12.44 28.38
N GLN A 233 17.68 12.61 29.70
CA GLN A 233 18.85 12.49 30.58
C GLN A 233 19.17 11.01 30.78
N VAL A 234 20.41 10.63 30.48
CA VAL A 234 21.01 9.35 30.82
C VAL A 234 21.96 9.62 31.98
N GLU A 235 21.64 9.14 33.18
CA GLU A 235 22.64 8.96 34.24
C GLU A 235 22.41 7.66 35.02
N ASP A 236 23.51 6.97 35.26
CA ASP A 236 23.67 5.70 35.97
C ASP A 236 23.57 5.83 37.50
N ARG A 237 22.91 4.85 38.15
CA ARG A 237 23.33 4.06 39.36
C ARG A 237 22.24 3.79 40.41
N GLU A 238 21.98 2.49 40.54
CA GLU A 238 21.80 1.65 41.74
C GLU A 238 20.85 2.00 42.92
N THR A 239 20.04 0.98 43.24
CA THR A 239 19.46 0.53 44.52
C THR A 239 18.03 0.95 44.97
N ARG A 240 17.14 -0.06 44.81
CA ARG A 240 16.18 -0.64 45.78
C ARG A 240 14.75 -0.08 45.96
N VAL A 241 13.83 -0.89 45.42
CA VAL A 241 12.54 -1.42 45.93
C VAL A 241 11.31 -0.51 46.04
N GLY A 242 10.32 -0.81 45.17
CA GLY A 242 8.91 -0.96 45.56
C GLY A 242 7.93 0.07 45.00
N ASP A 243 7.35 -0.17 43.82
CA ASP A 243 5.93 -0.57 43.63
C ASP A 243 5.52 -0.42 42.15
N SER A 244 4.59 -1.27 41.71
CA SER A 244 4.36 -1.68 40.32
C SER A 244 3.52 -0.72 39.47
N LEU A 245 3.98 -0.44 38.24
CA LEU A 245 3.12 -0.08 37.11
C LEU A 245 3.53 -0.90 35.88
N VAL A 246 2.75 -1.92 35.56
CA VAL A 246 2.91 -2.74 34.35
C VAL A 246 2.41 -1.93 33.16
N LYS A 247 3.33 -1.34 32.38
CA LYS A 247 3.05 -0.90 31.01
C LYS A 247 3.30 -2.07 30.06
N GLU A 248 2.22 -2.54 29.46
CA GLU A 248 2.19 -3.61 28.49
C GLU A 248 3.00 -3.20 27.24
N ARG A 249 4.14 -3.84 27.03
CA ARG A 249 4.95 -3.69 25.80
C ARG A 249 4.33 -4.61 24.75
N THR A 250 3.65 -4.02 23.77
CA THR A 250 3.22 -4.74 22.55
C THR A 250 4.45 -5.12 21.74
N LYS A 251 4.88 -6.38 21.91
CA LYS A 251 5.82 -7.05 21.01
C LYS A 251 5.10 -7.29 19.68
N ARG A 252 5.41 -6.54 18.63
CA ARG A 252 5.14 -6.96 17.25
C ARG A 252 6.44 -7.48 16.66
N LYS A 253 6.53 -8.79 16.43
CA LYS A 253 7.55 -9.40 15.57
C LYS A 253 6.91 -10.57 14.84
N LEU A 254 6.44 -10.31 13.63
CA LEU A 254 6.45 -11.30 12.57
C LEU A 254 7.53 -10.84 11.60
N VAL A 255 8.69 -11.49 11.66
CA VAL A 255 9.73 -11.33 10.64
C VAL A 255 9.19 -11.96 9.37
N VAL A 256 8.93 -11.13 8.37
CA VAL A 256 8.68 -11.60 7.01
C VAL A 256 10.05 -11.73 6.37
N MET A 257 10.40 -12.95 5.96
CA MET A 257 11.55 -13.19 5.10
C MET A 257 11.18 -12.63 3.72
N GLU A 258 11.98 -11.70 3.22
CA GLU A 258 11.92 -11.27 1.83
C GLU A 258 12.56 -12.38 0.99
N ASP A 259 11.75 -13.28 0.44
CA ASP A 259 12.20 -14.16 -0.61
C ASP A 259 12.21 -13.38 -1.94
N GLU A 260 13.40 -13.33 -2.53
CA GLU A 260 13.74 -12.76 -3.84
C GLU A 260 12.82 -13.27 -4.97
N ASP A 261 12.49 -12.34 -5.86
CA ASP A 261 12.25 -12.44 -7.30
C ASP A 261 11.47 -13.64 -7.89
N GLY A 262 10.42 -13.29 -8.61
CA GLY A 262 9.69 -14.14 -9.53
C GLY A 262 8.87 -13.30 -10.51
N ASP A 263 9.57 -12.58 -11.39
CA ASP A 263 8.97 -11.93 -12.56
C ASP A 263 8.49 -13.01 -13.55
N ASP A 264 7.18 -13.10 -13.76
CA ASP A 264 6.60 -13.72 -14.95
C ASP A 264 5.80 -12.65 -15.71
N ASP A 265 6.45 -12.05 -16.73
CA ASP A 265 5.80 -11.27 -17.78
C ASP A 265 5.48 -12.21 -18.96
N PRO A 266 4.20 -12.46 -19.31
CA PRO A 266 3.86 -13.24 -20.48
C PRO A 266 3.75 -12.31 -21.69
N SER A 267 4.88 -12.03 -22.35
CA SER A 267 4.89 -11.45 -23.70
C SER A 267 5.30 -12.49 -24.75
N ALA A 268 4.50 -12.54 -25.82
CA ALA A 268 4.78 -13.10 -27.14
C ALA A 268 4.89 -14.64 -27.28
N ALA A 269 3.76 -15.27 -27.65
CA ALA A 269 3.77 -16.47 -28.49
C ALA A 269 2.87 -16.24 -29.71
N ALA A 270 3.45 -15.69 -30.77
CA ALA A 270 2.89 -15.71 -32.11
C ALA A 270 4.01 -15.95 -33.13
N ASN A 271 3.78 -16.94 -33.99
CA ASN A 271 4.51 -17.31 -35.20
C ASN A 271 5.81 -18.11 -35.06
N SER A 272 5.69 -19.41 -35.35
CA SER A 272 6.49 -20.04 -36.40
C SER A 272 5.75 -21.28 -36.93
N ALA A 273 5.25 -21.15 -38.15
CA ALA A 273 4.83 -22.25 -39.01
C ALA A 273 5.96 -22.51 -40.02
N GLU A 274 6.41 -23.75 -40.10
CA GLU A 274 7.23 -24.45 -41.12
C GLU A 274 7.88 -25.63 -40.38
N GLY A 275 7.92 -26.89 -40.82
CA GLY A 275 7.52 -27.59 -42.03
C GLY A 275 8.20 -28.98 -41.99
N GLY A 276 7.56 -30.00 -42.56
CA GLY A 276 8.08 -31.37 -42.74
C GLY A 276 7.69 -32.34 -41.61
N GLY A 277 7.18 -33.54 -41.83
CA GLY A 277 7.11 -34.38 -43.02
C GLY A 277 7.26 -35.85 -42.54
N GLU A 278 6.46 -36.75 -43.11
CA GLU A 278 6.42 -38.21 -42.87
C GLU A 278 5.86 -38.64 -41.50
N GLY A 279 4.88 -39.53 -41.36
CA GLY A 279 4.27 -40.48 -42.27
C GLY A 279 3.99 -41.74 -41.44
N ASP A 280 2.74 -42.04 -41.13
CA ASP A 280 2.30 -43.44 -41.12
C ASP A 280 0.77 -43.57 -41.12
N ALA A 281 0.33 -44.56 -41.88
CA ALA A 281 -1.06 -44.86 -42.16
C ALA A 281 -1.62 -45.82 -41.10
N ASN A 282 -2.74 -45.47 -40.47
CA ASN A 282 -3.80 -46.44 -40.17
C ASN A 282 -5.07 -45.75 -39.62
N ALA A 283 -6.10 -45.66 -40.46
CA ALA A 283 -7.50 -45.82 -40.03
C ALA A 283 -7.78 -47.35 -40.01
N PRO A 284 -8.80 -47.90 -39.31
CA PRO A 284 -10.10 -47.27 -39.04
C PRO A 284 -10.72 -47.60 -37.65
N PHE A 285 -11.77 -46.89 -37.24
CA PHE A 285 -13.12 -47.45 -37.06
C PHE A 285 -14.03 -46.50 -36.28
N LYS A 286 -15.18 -46.22 -36.91
CA LYS A 286 -16.40 -45.71 -36.28
C LYS A 286 -16.87 -46.67 -35.18
N LYS A 287 -17.40 -46.13 -34.08
CA LYS A 287 -18.70 -46.56 -33.53
C LYS A 287 -19.28 -45.51 -32.58
N THR A 288 -20.46 -45.06 -32.98
CA THR A 288 -21.48 -44.28 -32.27
C THR A 288 -22.28 -45.18 -31.31
N LYS A 289 -23.07 -44.54 -30.43
CA LYS A 289 -24.18 -45.02 -29.55
C LYS A 289 -23.80 -45.08 -28.06
N VAL A 290 -24.58 -44.59 -27.09
CA VAL A 290 -25.96 -44.02 -27.00
C VAL A 290 -25.89 -42.85 -26.04
#